data_AF-A0A1X7G6H0-F1
#
_entry.id   AF-A0A1X7G6H0-F1
#
_cell.length_a   1.000
_cell.length_b   1.000
_cell.length_c   1.000
_cell.angle_alpha   90.00
_cell.angle_beta   90.00
_cell.angle_gamma   90.00
#
_symmetry.space_group_name_H-M   'P 1'
#
loop_
_entity.id
_entity.type
_entity.pdbx_description
1 polymer ?
#
loop_
_entity_poly.entity_id
_entity_poly.type
_entity_poly.pdbx_seq_one_letter_code
_entity_poly.pdbx_strand_id
1 'polypeptide(L)'
;MLKKTSVYIGTLILGIVLYLLSFIFMGSDLKAISDILIGAGASLFVISTVNLFTKYFEQRNPAVTKQSRTEYKDERSSSMRYKAKAKAGDMIQWLVLGIACLLIVIDASLWVIMVTLGVFLLYSILNRVFYE
;
A
#
# COMPACT_ATOMS: atom_id res chain seq x y z
N MET A 1 5.94 19.52 -2.59
CA MET A 1 6.63 19.57 -3.89
C MET A 1 6.03 18.49 -4.79
N LEU A 2 5.11 18.83 -5.69
CA LEU A 2 4.48 17.87 -6.59
C LEU A 2 5.53 17.40 -7.61
N LYS A 3 6.18 16.24 -7.36
CA LYS A 3 7.09 15.63 -8.34
C LYS A 3 6.34 15.47 -9.67
N LYS A 4 7.03 15.77 -10.78
CA LYS A 4 6.48 15.67 -12.14
C LYS A 4 6.01 14.23 -12.38
N THR A 5 4.87 14.07 -13.04
CA THR A 5 4.25 12.75 -13.35
C THR A 5 5.25 11.81 -14.04
N SER A 6 6.17 12.37 -14.82
CA SER A 6 7.27 11.66 -15.49
C SER A 6 8.16 10.83 -14.55
N VAL A 7 8.37 11.26 -13.29
CA VAL A 7 9.19 10.52 -12.32
C VAL A 7 8.49 9.24 -11.84
N TYR A 8 7.16 9.28 -11.68
CA TYR A 8 6.37 8.10 -11.32
C TYR A 8 6.31 7.11 -12.49
N ILE A 9 6.15 7.60 -13.72
CA ILE A 9 6.18 6.75 -14.92
C ILE A 9 7.55 6.07 -15.06
N GLY A 10 8.65 6.81 -14.85
CA GLY A 10 10.00 6.23 -14.89
C GLY A 10 10.24 5.15 -13.84
N THR A 11 9.76 5.36 -12.61
CA THR A 11 9.85 4.34 -11.54
C THR A 11 8.94 3.13 -11.76
N LEU A 12 7.80 3.32 -12.42
CA LEU A 12 6.91 2.22 -12.80
C LEU A 12 7.55 1.33 -13.87
N ILE A 13 8.15 1.93 -14.91
CA ILE A 13 8.88 1.20 -15.94
C ILE A 13 10.08 0.47 -15.34
N LEU A 14 10.83 1.12 -14.45
CA LEU A 14 11.93 0.50 -13.73
C LEU A 14 11.46 -0.74 -12.95
N GLY A 15 10.35 -0.64 -12.22
CA GLY A 15 9.76 -1.77 -11.49
C GLY A 15 9.39 -2.95 -12.38
N ILE A 16 8.76 -2.69 -13.55
CA ILE A 16 8.43 -3.72 -14.54
C ILE A 16 9.69 -4.39 -15.09
N VAL A 17 10.73 -3.60 -15.41
CA VAL A 17 11.99 -4.13 -15.95
C VAL A 17 12.67 -5.03 -14.92
N LEU A 18 12.75 -4.62 -13.65
CA LEU A 18 13.32 -5.47 -12.59
C LEU A 18 12.52 -6.78 -12.41
N TYR A 19 11.19 -6.71 -12.50
CA TYR A 19 10.33 -7.88 -12.39
C TYR A 19 10.57 -8.88 -13.55
N LEU A 20 10.63 -8.38 -14.79
CA LEU A 20 10.91 -9.21 -15.97
C LEU A 20 12.32 -9.82 -15.94
N LEU A 21 13.31 -9.06 -15.46
CA LEU A 21 14.69 -9.54 -15.32
C LEU A 21 14.80 -10.67 -14.29
N SER A 22 13.96 -10.62 -13.24
CA SER A 22 13.92 -11.67 -12.21
C SER A 22 13.46 -13.02 -12.77
N PHE A 23 12.55 -13.00 -13.76
CA PHE A 23 12.03 -14.21 -14.41
C PHE A 23 13.11 -14.95 -15.23
N ILE A 24 14.08 -14.21 -15.78
CA ILE A 24 15.20 -14.79 -16.55
C ILE A 24 16.20 -15.50 -15.61
N PHE A 25 16.35 -15.03 -14.37
CA PHE A 25 17.28 -15.60 -13.38
C PHE A 25 16.73 -16.84 -12.65
N MET A 26 15.46 -17.19 -12.87
CA MET A 26 14.73 -18.27 -12.19
C MET A 26 15.30 -19.68 -12.44
N GLY A 27 16.20 -19.84 -13.43
CA GLY A 27 16.87 -21.10 -13.78
C GLY A 27 18.30 -21.27 -13.25
N SER A 28 18.80 -20.38 -12.39
CA SER A 28 20.16 -20.45 -11.82
C SER A 28 20.17 -20.83 -10.33
N ASP A 29 21.30 -21.26 -9.78
CA ASP A 29 21.48 -21.62 -8.35
C ASP A 29 21.19 -20.46 -7.36
N LEU A 30 20.92 -19.25 -7.87
CA LEU A 30 20.69 -18.01 -7.11
C LEU A 30 19.19 -17.73 -6.87
N LYS A 31 18.43 -18.75 -6.49
CA LYS A 31 16.98 -18.65 -6.28
C LYS A 31 16.59 -17.57 -5.25
N ALA A 32 17.36 -17.44 -4.17
CA ALA A 32 17.14 -16.43 -3.14
C ALA A 32 17.29 -14.97 -3.65
N ILE A 33 18.21 -14.72 -4.60
CA ILE A 33 18.40 -13.38 -5.18
C ILE A 33 17.24 -13.05 -6.13
N SER A 34 16.78 -14.04 -6.90
CA SER A 34 15.60 -13.89 -7.76
C SER A 34 14.36 -13.55 -6.94
N ASP A 35 14.11 -14.26 -5.84
CA ASP A 35 12.93 -14.03 -4.99
C ASP A 35 12.93 -12.62 -4.35
N ILE A 36 14.09 -12.15 -3.88
CA ILE A 36 14.24 -10.77 -3.34
C ILE A 36 14.00 -9.73 -4.44
N LEU A 37 14.50 -9.98 -5.65
CA LEU A 37 14.35 -9.06 -6.79
C LEU A 37 12.89 -8.98 -7.26
N ILE A 38 12.16 -10.10 -7.24
CA ILE A 38 10.71 -10.15 -7.50
C ILE A 38 9.97 -9.30 -6.46
N GLY A 39 10.26 -9.49 -5.17
CA GLY A 39 9.62 -8.72 -4.09
C GLY A 39 9.88 -7.21 -4.19
N ALA A 40 11.12 -6.83 -4.50
CA ALA A 40 11.50 -5.43 -4.69
C ALA A 40 10.84 -4.82 -5.95
N GLY A 41 10.79 -5.54 -7.06
CA GLY A 41 10.14 -5.09 -8.30
C GLY A 41 8.63 -4.91 -8.13
N ALA A 42 7.97 -5.88 -7.48
CA ALA A 42 6.53 -5.84 -7.24
C ALA A 42 6.12 -4.69 -6.32
N SER A 43 6.86 -4.46 -5.23
CA SER A 43 6.56 -3.37 -4.29
C SER A 43 6.71 -1.99 -4.94
N LEU A 44 7.78 -1.77 -5.72
CA LEU A 44 7.98 -0.53 -6.48
C LEU A 44 6.87 -0.29 -7.51
N PHE A 45 6.43 -1.34 -8.20
CA PHE A 45 5.35 -1.26 -9.18
C PHE A 45 4.01 -0.85 -8.55
N VAL A 46 3.66 -1.44 -7.40
CA VAL A 46 2.43 -1.11 -6.66
C VAL A 46 2.44 0.34 -6.18
N ILE A 47 3.53 0.79 -5.55
CA ILE A 47 3.64 2.16 -5.02
C ILE A 47 3.49 3.19 -6.15
N SER A 48 4.09 2.92 -7.31
CA SER A 48 4.02 3.85 -8.43
C SER A 48 2.62 3.91 -9.04
N THR A 49 1.94 2.77 -9.16
CA THR A 49 0.54 2.68 -9.62
C THR A 49 -0.41 3.47 -8.73
N VAL A 50 -0.31 3.29 -7.41
CA VAL A 50 -1.16 4.00 -6.43
C VAL A 50 -0.96 5.51 -6.53
N ASN A 51 0.29 5.99 -6.57
CA ASN A 51 0.56 7.43 -6.70
C ASN A 51 0.02 8.03 -8.00
N LEU A 52 0.06 7.28 -9.11
CA LEU A 52 -0.49 7.72 -10.38
C LEU A 52 -2.03 7.79 -10.33
N PHE A 53 -2.67 6.80 -9.70
CA PHE A 53 -4.13 6.76 -9.54
C PHE A 53 -4.65 7.88 -8.64
N THR A 54 -4.00 8.13 -7.49
CA THR A 54 -4.34 9.24 -6.60
C THR A 54 -4.23 10.58 -7.33
N LYS A 55 -3.17 10.78 -8.12
CA LYS A 55 -2.98 12.00 -8.89
C LYS A 55 -4.02 12.18 -10.01
N TYR A 56 -4.50 11.08 -10.59
CA TYR A 56 -5.59 11.12 -11.56
C TYR A 56 -6.92 11.48 -10.88
N PHE A 57 -7.20 10.90 -9.71
CA PHE A 57 -8.40 11.18 -8.94
C PHE A 57 -8.44 12.63 -8.44
N GLU A 58 -7.32 13.16 -7.94
CA GLU A 58 -7.18 14.56 -7.54
C GLU A 58 -7.45 15.54 -8.69
N GLN A 59 -7.00 15.22 -9.90
CA GLN A 59 -7.25 16.05 -11.09
C GLN A 59 -8.72 16.02 -11.53
N ARG A 60 -9.40 14.89 -11.36
CA ARG A 60 -10.81 14.74 -11.76
C ARG A 60 -11.77 15.40 -10.76
N ASN A 61 -11.38 15.51 -9.49
CA ASN A 61 -12.23 16.02 -8.41
C ASN A 61 -11.56 17.17 -7.61
N PRO A 62 -11.34 18.35 -8.20
CA PRO A 62 -10.73 19.50 -7.51
C PRO A 62 -11.62 20.09 -6.38
N ALA A 63 -12.91 19.72 -6.33
CA ALA A 63 -13.84 20.12 -5.28
C ALA A 63 -13.52 19.49 -3.92
N VAL A 64 -13.08 18.22 -3.90
CA VAL A 64 -12.73 17.47 -2.68
C VAL A 64 -11.50 18.09 -1.99
N THR A 65 -10.55 18.60 -2.78
CA THR A 65 -9.36 19.30 -2.28
C THR A 65 -9.68 20.69 -1.72
N LYS A 66 -10.74 21.36 -2.19
CA LYS A 66 -11.20 22.66 -1.66
C LYS A 66 -12.09 22.52 -0.43
N GLN A 67 -12.93 21.48 -0.36
CA GLN A 67 -13.77 21.21 0.83
C GLN A 67 -12.94 20.80 2.03
N SER A 68 -11.93 19.94 1.85
CA SER A 68 -11.01 19.53 2.93
C SER A 68 -10.28 20.69 3.62
N ARG A 69 -9.99 21.78 2.89
CA ARG A 69 -9.40 23.01 3.47
C ARG A 69 -10.39 23.85 4.26
N THR A 70 -11.68 23.73 3.97
CA THR A 70 -12.74 24.54 4.58
C THR A 70 -13.31 23.86 5.82
N GLU A 71 -13.53 22.54 5.78
CA GLU A 71 -13.96 21.73 6.94
C GLU A 71 -12.92 21.68 8.07
N TYR A 72 -11.62 21.72 7.74
CA TYR A 72 -10.54 21.65 8.74
C TYR A 72 -10.58 22.78 9.78
N LYS A 73 -11.29 23.87 9.49
CA LYS A 73 -11.32 25.07 10.35
C LYS A 73 -12.47 25.05 11.38
N ASP A 74 -13.56 24.33 11.13
CA ASP A 74 -14.74 24.29 12.01
C ASP A 74 -14.88 22.99 12.84
N GLU A 75 -14.28 21.86 12.44
CA GLU A 75 -14.43 20.56 13.13
C GLU A 75 -13.49 20.32 14.35
N ARG A 76 -12.95 21.38 14.96
CA ARG A 76 -11.86 21.23 15.94
C ARG A 76 -12.22 20.38 17.16
N SER A 77 -13.51 20.23 17.51
CA SER A 77 -13.99 19.41 18.63
C SER A 77 -14.33 17.97 18.27
N SER A 78 -14.84 17.69 17.06
CA SER A 78 -15.22 16.33 16.60
C SER A 78 -14.05 15.58 15.98
N SER A 79 -13.14 16.30 15.30
CA SER A 79 -12.01 15.71 14.58
C SER A 79 -11.01 14.99 15.47
N MET A 80 -10.88 15.32 16.77
CA MET A 80 -9.96 14.58 17.67
C MET A 80 -10.42 13.13 17.89
N ARG A 81 -11.72 12.87 18.01
CA ARG A 81 -12.25 11.53 18.25
C ARG A 81 -12.23 10.67 16.98
N TYR A 82 -12.56 11.26 15.83
CA TYR A 82 -12.45 10.59 14.54
C TYR A 82 -11.00 10.37 14.11
N LYS A 83 -10.09 11.34 14.31
CA LYS A 83 -8.65 11.16 14.05
C LYS A 83 -8.04 10.11 14.97
N ALA A 84 -8.44 10.02 16.24
CA ALA A 84 -7.98 8.97 17.13
C ALA A 84 -8.44 7.59 16.67
N LYS A 85 -9.69 7.47 16.19
CA LYS A 85 -10.25 6.20 15.69
C LYS A 85 -9.61 5.77 14.36
N ALA A 86 -9.39 6.71 13.43
CA ALA A 86 -8.66 6.46 12.19
C ALA A 86 -7.21 6.06 12.45
N LYS A 87 -6.51 6.76 13.37
CA LYS A 87 -5.12 6.47 13.71
C LYS A 87 -4.96 5.14 14.47
N ALA A 88 -5.96 4.74 15.26
CA ALA A 88 -6.00 3.40 15.87
C ALA A 88 -6.19 2.31 14.81
N GLY A 89 -7.01 2.56 13.79
CA GLY A 89 -7.18 1.66 12.63
C GLY A 89 -5.87 1.42 11.88
N ASP A 90 -5.14 2.50 11.56
CA ASP A 90 -3.82 2.39 10.92
C ASP A 90 -2.84 1.59 11.78
N MET A 91 -2.82 1.83 13.09
CA MET A 91 -1.91 1.14 14.01
C MET A 91 -2.19 -0.38 14.08
N ILE A 92 -3.47 -0.79 14.09
CA ILE A 92 -3.87 -2.20 14.00
C ILE A 92 -3.40 -2.81 12.67
N GLN A 93 -3.51 -2.05 11.58
CA GLN A 93 -3.12 -2.51 10.25
C GLN A 93 -1.60 -2.81 10.19
N TRP A 94 -0.77 -1.92 10.73
CA TRP A 94 0.68 -2.15 10.85
C TRP A 94 1.01 -3.32 11.78
N LEU A 95 0.24 -3.52 12.85
CA LEU A 95 0.43 -4.62 13.79
C LEU A 95 0.15 -5.98 13.13
N VAL A 96 -0.96 -6.08 12.37
CA VAL A 96 -1.29 -7.30 11.61
C VAL A 96 -0.24 -7.61 10.55
N LEU A 97 0.30 -6.59 9.87
CA LEU A 97 1.40 -6.77 8.92
C LEU A 97 2.67 -7.30 9.62
N GLY A 98 2.99 -6.79 10.81
CA GLY A 98 4.10 -7.28 11.63
C GLY A 98 3.93 -8.76 12.01
N ILE A 99 2.72 -9.16 12.42
CA ILE A 99 2.39 -10.56 12.74
C ILE A 99 2.53 -11.45 11.51
N ALA A 100 2.02 -11.01 10.35
CA ALA A 100 2.16 -11.74 9.10
C ALA A 100 3.64 -11.94 8.70
N CYS A 101 4.48 -10.93 8.92
CA CYS A 101 5.91 -11.03 8.66
C CYS A 101 6.59 -12.05 9.59
N LEU A 102 6.24 -12.06 10.89
CA LEU A 102 6.74 -13.06 11.85
C LEU A 102 6.32 -14.48 11.47
N LEU A 103 5.09 -14.68 10.99
CA LEU A 103 4.60 -15.99 10.51
C LEU A 103 5.43 -16.52 9.34
N ILE A 104 5.85 -15.64 8.42
CA ILE A 104 6.72 -16.00 7.29
C ILE A 104 8.12 -16.41 7.79
N VAL A 105 8.68 -15.69 8.77
CA VAL A 105 10.01 -16.00 9.34
C VAL A 105 10.04 -17.34 10.08
N ILE A 106 8.93 -17.73 10.70
CA ILE A 106 8.80 -19.01 11.42
C ILE A 106 8.51 -20.18 10.45
N ASP A 107 8.44 -19.92 9.14
CA ASP A 107 8.09 -20.89 8.10
C ASP A 107 6.71 -21.54 8.37
N ALA A 108 5.78 -20.71 8.85
CA ALA A 108 4.42 -21.16 9.18
C ALA A 108 3.68 -21.64 7.94
N SER A 109 2.79 -22.62 8.12
CA SER A 109 2.00 -23.20 7.04
C SER A 109 1.34 -22.13 6.18
N LEU A 110 1.48 -22.26 4.85
CA LEU A 110 1.01 -21.33 3.83
C LEU A 110 -0.47 -20.96 3.98
N TRP A 111 -1.28 -21.89 4.50
CA TRP A 111 -2.69 -21.69 4.82
C TRP A 111 -2.90 -20.62 5.90
N VAL A 112 -2.07 -20.59 6.94
CA VAL A 112 -2.16 -19.62 8.04
C VAL A 112 -1.86 -18.21 7.53
N ILE A 113 -0.87 -18.08 6.63
CA ILE A 113 -0.52 -16.81 6.00
C ILE A 113 -1.69 -16.30 5.14
N MET A 114 -2.29 -17.18 4.32
CA MET A 114 -3.45 -16.82 3.50
C MET A 114 -4.65 -16.37 4.34
N VAL A 115 -4.99 -17.10 5.42
CA VAL A 115 -6.10 -16.73 6.30
C VAL A 115 -5.85 -15.38 6.97
N THR A 116 -4.62 -15.15 7.45
CA THR A 116 -4.23 -13.87 8.07
C THR A 116 -4.36 -12.71 7.10
N LEU A 117 -3.88 -12.87 5.85
CA LEU A 117 -4.04 -11.87 4.79
C LEU A 117 -5.52 -11.66 4.42
N GLY A 118 -6.32 -12.73 4.41
CA GLY A 118 -7.77 -12.64 4.15
C GLY A 118 -8.50 -11.80 5.19
N VAL A 119 -8.23 -12.04 6.48
CA VAL A 119 -8.79 -11.24 7.58
C VAL A 119 -8.35 -9.79 7.49
N PHE A 120 -7.08 -9.54 7.15
CA PHE A 120 -6.54 -8.20 6.95
C PHE A 120 -7.25 -7.44 5.82
N LEU A 121 -7.46 -8.09 4.67
CA LEU A 121 -8.16 -7.50 3.53
C LEU A 121 -9.62 -7.21 3.87
N LEU A 122 -10.29 -8.16 4.54
CA LEU A 122 -11.68 -7.99 4.96
C LEU A 122 -11.83 -6.81 5.92
N TYR A 123 -10.95 -6.71 6.93
CA TYR A 123 -10.92 -5.58 7.85
C TYR A 123 -10.67 -4.26 7.11
N SER A 124 -9.75 -4.25 6.15
CA SER A 124 -9.43 -3.04 5.36
C SER A 124 -10.63 -2.57 4.52
N ILE A 125 -11.36 -3.51 3.90
CA ILE A 125 -12.58 -3.21 3.12
C ILE A 125 -13.69 -2.69 4.04
N LEU A 126 -13.93 -3.36 5.16
CA LEU A 126 -14.94 -2.93 6.13
C LEU A 126 -14.61 -1.54 6.69
N ASN A 127 -13.36 -1.30 7.03
CA ASN A 127 -12.93 0.01 7.52
C ASN A 127 -13.18 1.09 6.46
N ARG A 128 -12.91 0.79 5.18
CA ARG A 128 -13.17 1.74 4.09
C ARG A 128 -14.67 2.02 3.92
N VAL A 129 -15.53 1.00 3.94
CA VAL A 129 -16.98 1.17 3.74
C VAL A 129 -17.68 1.87 4.91
N PHE A 130 -17.19 1.68 6.15
CA PHE A 130 -17.82 2.24 7.34
C PHE A 130 -17.25 3.59 7.81
N TYR A 131 -16.04 3.97 7.37
CA TYR A 131 -15.39 5.22 7.79
C TYR A 131 -15.17 6.24 6.67
N GLU A 132 -15.47 5.91 5.40
CA GLU A 132 -15.80 6.93 4.37
C GLU A 132 -17.24 7.41 4.55
#